data_AF-A0A968GPX6-F1
#
_entry.id   AF-A0A968GPX6-F1
#
_cell.length_a   1.000
_cell.length_b   1.000
_cell.length_c   1.000
_cell.angle_alpha   90.00
_cell.angle_beta   90.00
_cell.angle_gamma   90.00
#
_symmetry.space_group_name_H-M   'P 1'
#
loop_
_entity.id
_entity.type
_entity.pdbx_description
1 polymer ?
#
loop_
_entity_poly.entity_id
_entity_poly.type
_entity_poly.pdbx_seq_one_letter_code
_entity_poly.pdbx_strand_id
1 'polypeptide(L)'
;MQSIPSNEPESLSLWERISNDPAFLKAKREVQKRYGLPLPYDIRLEHDKWLGWMNAGAKRGKRGMAFLKSLHALFKRFEIPETWEAELIADIAGTRSSAVPEWALPRFNLYLDSEENLKWECIVTPETDLTNPRVLGMIQSAQKEYAGDPPQPVKAKDHPYTLDWSPVFEWHKQHPLFSHEEIAKKLHRPVRIVRQKLAGFEEDG
;
A
#
# COMPACT_ATOMS: atom_id res chain seq x y z
N MET A 1 6.56 33.97 21.60
CA MET A 1 7.57 33.00 21.13
C MET A 1 6.80 31.79 20.63
N GLN A 2 6.78 31.58 19.32
CA GLN A 2 6.13 30.43 18.70
C GLN A 2 7.10 29.26 18.77
N SER A 3 6.68 28.17 19.41
CA SER A 3 7.41 26.91 19.46
C SER A 3 7.51 26.35 18.04
N ILE A 4 8.74 26.20 17.55
CA ILE A 4 9.03 25.45 16.33
C ILE A 4 8.59 24.01 16.62
N PRO A 5 7.72 23.38 15.81
CA PRO A 5 7.43 21.97 15.98
C PRO A 5 8.73 21.22 15.74
N SER A 6 9.15 20.48 16.77
CA SER A 6 10.23 19.52 16.68
C SER A 6 9.90 18.53 15.57
N ASN A 7 10.61 18.65 14.45
CA ASN A 7 10.79 17.54 13.51
C ASN A 7 11.60 16.46 14.26
N GLU A 8 10.92 15.72 15.14
CA GLU A 8 11.38 14.38 15.45
C GLU A 8 11.37 13.61 14.13
N PRO A 9 12.48 12.95 13.76
CA PRO A 9 12.43 12.06 12.61
C PRO A 9 11.32 11.05 12.89
N GLU A 10 10.28 11.06 12.05
CA GLU A 10 9.23 10.04 12.05
C GLU A 10 9.93 8.70 12.30
N SER A 11 9.63 8.07 13.44
CA SER A 11 10.26 6.82 13.78
C SER A 11 10.00 5.87 12.62
N LEU A 12 11.07 5.56 11.86
CA LEU A 12 10.97 4.69 10.69
C LEU A 12 10.15 3.49 11.08
N SER A 13 9.12 3.18 10.28
CA SER A 13 8.29 2.01 10.52
C SER A 13 9.19 0.79 10.68
N LEU A 14 8.77 -0.21 11.46
CA LEU A 14 9.54 -1.45 11.60
C LEU A 14 9.93 -2.01 10.22
N TRP A 15 9.08 -1.79 9.21
CA TRP A 15 9.30 -2.23 7.84
C TRP A 15 10.46 -1.50 7.20
N GLU A 16 10.53 -0.17 7.35
CA GLU A 16 11.65 0.62 6.85
C GLU A 16 12.94 0.30 7.57
N ARG A 17 12.87 0.08 8.89
CA ARG A 17 14.05 -0.29 9.67
C ARG A 17 14.64 -1.61 9.16
N ILE A 18 13.80 -2.62 8.97
CA ILE A 18 14.23 -3.95 8.53
C ILE A 18 14.59 -3.97 7.04
N SER A 19 13.76 -3.38 6.17
CA SER A 19 13.98 -3.36 4.73
C SER A 19 15.22 -2.56 4.33
N ASN A 20 15.63 -1.59 5.15
CA ASN A 20 16.85 -0.81 4.94
C ASN A 20 18.01 -1.27 5.84
N ASP A 21 17.85 -2.29 6.68
CA ASP A 21 18.94 -2.82 7.50
C ASP A 21 20.00 -3.46 6.58
N PRO A 22 21.25 -2.95 6.58
CA PRO A 22 22.34 -3.52 5.75
C PRO A 22 22.58 -5.00 6.01
N ALA A 23 22.41 -5.47 7.25
CA ALA A 23 22.58 -6.87 7.62
C ALA A 23 21.45 -7.74 7.06
N PHE A 24 20.21 -7.25 7.10
CA PHE A 24 19.06 -7.93 6.49
C PHE A 24 19.22 -7.99 4.98
N LEU A 25 19.57 -6.87 4.33
CA LEU A 25 19.80 -6.79 2.89
C LEU A 25 20.91 -7.74 2.43
N LYS A 26 22.01 -7.85 3.19
CA LYS A 26 23.07 -8.81 2.91
C LYS A 26 22.57 -10.25 3.00
N ALA A 27 21.87 -10.60 4.08
CA ALA A 27 21.36 -11.94 4.30
C ALA A 27 20.29 -12.33 3.26
N LYS A 28 19.40 -11.39 2.88
CA LYS A 28 18.46 -11.53 1.75
C LYS A 28 19.20 -11.89 0.46
N ARG A 29 20.24 -11.13 0.09
CA ARG A 29 21.04 -11.39 -1.13
C ARG A 29 21.73 -12.75 -1.09
N GLU A 30 22.24 -13.18 0.06
CA GLU A 30 22.84 -14.50 0.24
C GLU A 30 21.84 -15.63 -0.01
N VAL A 31 20.62 -15.51 0.52
CA VAL A 31 19.53 -16.47 0.26
C VAL A 31 19.17 -16.47 -1.22
N GLN A 32 18.97 -15.31 -1.84
CA GLN A 32 18.64 -15.21 -3.27
C GLN A 32 19.71 -15.88 -4.14
N LYS A 33 20.98 -15.61 -3.88
CA LYS A 33 22.12 -16.23 -4.56
C LYS A 33 22.15 -17.74 -4.38
N ARG A 34 21.94 -18.23 -3.14
CA ARG A 34 21.96 -19.67 -2.81
C ARG A 34 20.90 -20.45 -3.59
N TYR A 35 19.73 -19.86 -3.80
CA TYR A 35 18.61 -20.54 -4.46
C TYR A 35 18.49 -20.20 -5.94
N GLY A 36 19.39 -19.40 -6.51
CA GLY A 36 19.34 -18.98 -7.91
C GLY A 36 18.09 -18.17 -8.21
N LEU A 37 17.61 -17.42 -7.23
CA LEU A 37 16.46 -16.54 -7.36
C LEU A 37 16.90 -15.22 -8.00
N PRO A 38 15.98 -14.57 -8.72
CA PRO A 38 16.24 -13.26 -9.28
C PRO A 38 16.75 -12.30 -8.21
N LEU A 39 17.88 -11.64 -8.49
CA LEU A 39 18.33 -10.51 -7.70
C LEU A 39 17.35 -9.35 -7.96
N PRO A 40 17.17 -8.38 -7.04
CA PRO A 40 16.13 -7.35 -7.12
C PRO A 40 16.07 -6.54 -8.44
N TYR A 41 17.10 -6.61 -9.27
CA TYR A 41 17.18 -5.93 -10.57
C TYR A 41 16.97 -6.85 -11.79
N ASP A 42 17.04 -8.17 -11.62
CA ASP A 42 17.01 -9.13 -12.72
C ASP A 42 15.84 -10.09 -12.56
N ILE A 43 14.75 -9.79 -13.28
CA ILE A 43 13.67 -10.73 -13.67
C ILE A 43 12.67 -11.07 -12.55
N ARG A 44 11.46 -10.52 -12.65
CA ARG A 44 10.34 -10.91 -11.77
C ARG A 44 9.80 -12.27 -12.21
N LEU A 45 9.69 -13.23 -11.31
CA LEU A 45 9.08 -14.54 -11.62
C LEU A 45 7.56 -14.38 -11.74
N GLU A 46 6.98 -14.85 -12.84
CA GLU A 46 5.53 -15.00 -12.99
C GLU A 46 5.02 -16.01 -11.95
N HIS A 47 3.84 -15.74 -11.36
CA HIS A 47 3.27 -16.52 -10.25
C HIS A 47 3.19 -18.03 -10.58
N ASP A 48 2.81 -18.41 -11.80
CA ASP A 48 2.73 -19.81 -12.21
C ASP A 48 4.11 -20.49 -12.30
N LYS A 49 5.15 -19.74 -12.70
CA LYS A 49 6.54 -20.23 -12.70
C LYS A 49 7.07 -20.37 -11.27
N TRP A 50 6.64 -19.50 -10.36
CA TRP A 50 6.94 -19.62 -8.93
C TRP A 50 6.27 -20.85 -8.30
N LEU A 51 4.97 -21.04 -8.52
CA LEU A 51 4.26 -22.25 -8.10
C LEU A 51 4.91 -23.51 -8.70
N GLY A 52 5.33 -23.46 -9.97
CA GLY A 52 6.11 -24.48 -10.66
C GLY A 52 7.51 -24.74 -10.07
N TRP A 53 8.17 -23.72 -9.53
CA TRP A 53 9.47 -23.83 -8.87
C TRP A 53 9.34 -24.40 -7.45
N MET A 54 8.27 -24.01 -6.74
CA MET A 54 7.87 -24.57 -5.45
C MET A 54 7.29 -25.99 -5.57
N ASN A 55 6.91 -26.42 -6.78
CA ASN A 55 6.01 -27.54 -7.04
C ASN A 55 6.48 -28.93 -6.55
N ALA A 56 5.79 -29.41 -5.52
CA ALA A 56 5.04 -30.67 -5.40
C ALA A 56 5.23 -31.79 -6.46
N GLY A 57 6.46 -32.15 -6.79
CA GLY A 57 6.77 -33.35 -7.59
C GLY A 57 8.00 -34.07 -7.05
N ALA A 58 7.83 -34.82 -5.96
CA ALA A 58 8.71 -35.76 -5.24
C ALA A 58 10.21 -35.40 -4.97
N LYS A 59 10.93 -34.73 -5.88
CA LYS A 59 12.32 -34.26 -5.72
C LYS A 59 12.46 -32.74 -5.69
N ARG A 60 11.54 -31.97 -6.30
CA ARG A 60 11.59 -30.49 -6.35
C ARG A 60 11.04 -29.79 -5.09
N GLY A 61 10.09 -30.42 -4.39
CA GLY A 61 9.57 -29.91 -3.11
C GLY A 61 10.62 -29.76 -2.00
N LYS A 62 11.71 -30.56 -2.03
CA LYS A 62 12.81 -30.43 -1.05
C LYS A 62 13.54 -29.09 -1.15
N ARG A 63 13.68 -28.54 -2.36
CA ARG A 63 14.35 -27.25 -2.58
C ARG A 63 13.46 -26.10 -2.10
N GLY A 64 12.17 -26.12 -2.42
CA GLY A 64 11.18 -25.17 -1.90
C GLY A 64 11.10 -25.19 -0.38
N MET A 65 11.04 -26.38 0.24
CA MET A 65 11.03 -26.52 1.71
C MET A 65 12.34 -26.04 2.36
N ALA A 66 13.50 -26.32 1.75
CA ALA A 66 14.78 -25.83 2.26
C ALA A 66 14.88 -24.30 2.14
N PHE A 67 14.32 -23.72 1.08
CA PHE A 67 14.20 -22.29 0.90
C PHE A 67 13.32 -21.66 1.99
N LEU A 68 12.10 -22.16 2.21
CA LEU A 68 11.22 -21.67 3.27
C LEU A 68 11.86 -21.79 4.66
N LYS A 69 12.55 -22.90 4.95
CA LYS A 69 13.31 -23.04 6.21
C LYS A 69 14.40 -21.98 6.36
N SER A 70 15.10 -21.66 5.27
CA SER A 70 16.14 -20.60 5.29
C SER A 70 15.51 -19.22 5.50
N LEU A 71 14.32 -18.98 4.95
CA LEU A 71 13.57 -17.75 5.17
C LEU A 71 13.03 -17.63 6.59
N HIS A 72 12.37 -18.66 7.14
CA HIS A 72 11.91 -18.60 8.53
C HIS A 72 13.08 -18.42 9.52
N ALA A 73 14.25 -19.01 9.26
CA ALA A 73 15.45 -18.77 10.06
C ALA A 73 15.95 -17.32 9.95
N LEU A 74 15.88 -16.73 8.75
CA LEU A 74 16.15 -15.32 8.53
C LEU A 74 15.15 -14.44 9.29
N PHE A 75 13.86 -14.74 9.16
CA PHE A 75 12.78 -13.99 9.79
C PHE A 75 12.88 -13.99 11.30
N LYS A 76 13.13 -15.16 11.90
CA LYS A 76 13.40 -15.29 13.33
C LYS A 76 14.64 -14.51 13.78
N ARG A 77 15.71 -14.46 12.97
CA ARG A 77 16.95 -13.73 13.30
C ARG A 77 16.75 -12.22 13.35
N PHE A 78 15.86 -11.69 12.50
CA PHE A 78 15.58 -10.26 12.40
C PHE A 78 14.25 -9.87 13.08
N GLU A 79 13.67 -10.78 13.87
CA GLU A 79 12.41 -10.57 14.59
C GLU A 79 11.28 -10.06 13.68
N ILE A 80 11.22 -10.62 12.47
CA ILE A 80 10.20 -10.29 11.48
C ILE A 80 8.84 -10.74 12.00
N PRO A 81 7.82 -9.87 12.02
CA PRO A 81 6.46 -10.26 12.36
C PRO A 81 5.94 -11.34 11.39
N GLU A 82 5.26 -12.36 11.93
CA GLU A 82 4.65 -13.43 11.12
C GLU A 82 3.70 -12.87 10.04
N THR A 83 3.09 -11.72 10.30
CA THR A 83 2.19 -11.02 9.39
C THR A 83 2.86 -10.55 8.10
N TRP A 84 4.19 -10.47 8.07
CA TRP A 84 4.98 -9.98 6.94
C TRP A 84 5.62 -11.08 6.12
N GLU A 85 5.63 -12.32 6.63
CA GLU A 85 6.42 -13.39 6.05
C GLU A 85 5.99 -13.69 4.61
N ALA A 86 4.69 -13.70 4.32
CA ALA A 86 4.17 -13.97 2.98
C ALA A 86 4.69 -12.96 1.93
N GLU A 87 4.69 -11.67 2.29
CA GLU A 87 5.19 -10.62 1.42
C GLU A 87 6.69 -10.58 1.28
N LEU A 88 7.42 -10.80 2.38
CA LEU A 88 8.88 -10.88 2.32
C LEU A 88 9.33 -12.12 1.57
N ILE A 89 8.60 -13.24 1.66
CA ILE A 89 8.82 -14.41 0.79
C ILE A 89 8.63 -14.00 -0.67
N ALA A 90 7.56 -13.28 -1.00
CA ALA A 90 7.27 -12.82 -2.36
C ALA A 90 8.36 -11.87 -2.90
N ASP A 91 8.76 -10.87 -2.11
CA ASP A 91 9.82 -9.92 -2.45
C ASP A 91 11.18 -10.61 -2.61
N ILE A 92 11.55 -11.53 -1.72
CA ILE A 92 12.80 -12.30 -1.82
C ILE A 92 12.76 -13.26 -3.02
N ALA A 93 11.59 -13.85 -3.32
CA ALA A 93 11.37 -14.67 -4.50
C ALA A 93 11.32 -13.85 -5.80
N GLY A 94 11.19 -12.52 -5.73
CA GLY A 94 11.04 -11.65 -6.89
C GLY A 94 9.67 -11.80 -7.58
N THR A 95 8.63 -12.24 -6.87
CA THR A 95 7.26 -12.25 -7.39
C THR A 95 6.64 -10.87 -7.20
N ARG A 96 5.87 -10.41 -8.20
CA ARG A 96 5.04 -9.21 -7.99
C ARG A 96 3.93 -9.59 -7.01
N SER A 97 3.97 -9.07 -5.79
CA SER A 97 2.73 -8.93 -5.02
C SER A 97 1.92 -7.85 -5.74
N SER A 98 0.91 -8.27 -6.51
CA SER A 98 -0.12 -7.37 -7.05
C SER A 98 -1.22 -7.07 -6.04
N ALA A 99 -1.15 -7.70 -4.86
CA ALA A 99 -2.06 -7.45 -3.77
C ALA A 99 -1.54 -6.28 -2.94
N VAL A 100 -2.50 -5.51 -2.41
CA VAL A 100 -2.32 -4.71 -1.19
C VAL A 100 -1.41 -5.49 -0.24
N PRO A 101 -0.32 -4.90 0.27
CA PRO A 101 0.48 -5.55 1.28
C PRO A 101 -0.39 -6.15 2.39
N GLU A 102 -0.43 -7.49 2.50
CA GLU A 102 -1.04 -8.22 3.61
C GLU A 102 -0.55 -7.70 4.98
N TRP A 103 0.68 -7.20 5.09
CA TRP A 103 1.21 -6.59 6.31
C TRP A 103 0.52 -5.28 6.71
N ALA A 104 -0.17 -4.63 5.78
CA ALA A 104 -0.91 -3.41 6.03
C ALA A 104 -2.40 -3.68 6.30
N LEU A 105 -2.82 -4.95 6.26
CA LEU A 105 -4.20 -5.34 6.53
C LEU A 105 -4.32 -5.92 7.95
N PRO A 106 -5.33 -5.52 8.72
CA PRO A 106 -5.61 -6.17 10.01
C PRO A 106 -5.91 -7.66 9.79
N ARG A 107 -5.38 -8.50 10.67
CA ARG A 107 -5.63 -9.95 10.63
C ARG A 107 -6.88 -10.28 11.42
N PHE A 108 -7.66 -11.22 10.91
CA PHE A 108 -8.82 -11.74 11.61
C PHE A 108 -8.54 -13.18 12.02
N ASN A 109 -8.67 -13.47 13.31
CA ASN A 109 -8.69 -14.84 13.81
C ASN A 109 -10.15 -15.27 13.98
N LEU A 110 -10.47 -16.46 13.49
CA LEU A 110 -11.72 -17.14 13.74
C LEU A 110 -11.47 -18.25 14.75
N TYR A 111 -12.23 -18.29 15.83
CA TYR A 111 -12.08 -19.30 16.88
C TYR A 111 -13.44 -19.67 17.47
N LEU A 112 -13.52 -20.87 18.04
CA LEU A 112 -14.66 -21.28 18.85
C LEU A 112 -14.38 -20.89 20.30
N ASP A 113 -15.33 -20.25 20.96
CA ASP A 113 -15.23 -20.02 22.39
C ASP A 113 -15.54 -21.29 23.20
N SER A 114 -15.47 -21.18 24.53
CA SER A 114 -15.74 -22.30 25.45
C SER A 114 -17.16 -22.86 25.37
N GLU A 115 -18.08 -22.15 24.70
CA GLU A 115 -19.47 -22.53 24.51
C GLU A 115 -19.74 -22.96 23.05
N GLU A 116 -18.70 -23.26 22.28
CA GLU A 116 -18.75 -23.64 20.85
C GLU A 116 -19.35 -22.57 19.93
N ASN A 117 -19.37 -21.31 20.35
CA ASN A 117 -19.80 -20.22 19.48
C ASN A 117 -18.63 -19.75 18.61
N LEU A 118 -18.90 -19.59 17.31
CA LEU A 118 -17.94 -18.99 16.39
C LEU A 118 -17.77 -17.50 16.71
N LYS A 119 -16.56 -17.13 17.13
CA LYS A 119 -16.13 -15.76 17.35
C LYS A 119 -15.03 -15.37 16.38
N TRP A 120 -14.89 -14.07 16.20
CA TRP A 120 -13.79 -13.48 15.45
C TRP A 120 -13.17 -12.36 16.28
N GLU A 121 -11.85 -12.23 16.17
CA GLU A 121 -11.11 -11.09 16.71
C GLU A 121 -10.32 -10.42 15.58
N CYS A 122 -10.29 -9.09 15.59
CA CYS A 122 -9.44 -8.29 14.72
C CYS A 122 -8.15 -7.96 15.47
N ILE A 123 -7.02 -8.45 14.97
CA ILE A 123 -5.70 -8.18 15.53
C ILE A 123 -5.15 -6.93 14.83
N VAL A 124 -5.15 -5.84 15.58
CA VAL A 124 -4.50 -4.58 15.19
C VAL A 124 -3.12 -4.53 15.83
N THR A 125 -2.09 -4.39 15.00
CA THR A 125 -0.70 -4.19 15.42
C THR A 125 -0.27 -2.77 15.06
N PRO A 126 0.85 -2.23 15.59
CA PRO A 126 1.33 -0.91 15.19
C PRO A 126 1.50 -0.72 13.67
N GLU A 127 1.71 -1.80 12.94
CA GLU A 127 1.87 -1.86 11.48
C GLU A 127 0.54 -1.81 10.72
N THR A 128 -0.53 -2.34 11.32
CA THR A 128 -1.88 -2.41 10.74
C THR A 128 -2.85 -1.41 11.35
N ASP A 129 -2.38 -0.65 12.35
CA ASP A 129 -3.14 0.39 13.02
C ASP A 129 -3.52 1.52 12.06
N LEU A 130 -4.74 2.03 12.20
CA LEU A 130 -5.26 3.11 11.36
C LEU A 130 -4.55 4.44 11.59
N THR A 131 -3.77 4.59 12.66
CA THR A 131 -2.91 5.75 12.90
C THR A 131 -1.54 5.62 12.21
N ASN A 132 -1.20 4.43 11.68
CA ASN A 132 0.03 4.24 10.94
C ASN A 132 -0.02 5.05 9.62
N PRO A 133 0.96 5.95 9.36
CA PRO A 133 0.96 6.78 8.16
C PRO A 133 0.89 6.01 6.84
N ARG A 134 1.42 4.78 6.81
CA ARG A 134 1.38 3.92 5.62
C ARG A 134 -0.01 3.33 5.39
N VAL A 135 -0.65 2.85 6.45
CA VAL A 135 -2.03 2.35 6.40
C VAL A 135 -2.96 3.48 5.98
N LEU A 136 -2.79 4.68 6.54
CA LEU A 136 -3.51 5.88 6.12
C LEU A 136 -3.29 6.20 4.63
N GLY A 137 -2.04 6.21 4.16
CA GLY A 137 -1.73 6.46 2.75
C GLY A 137 -2.37 5.43 1.81
N MET A 138 -2.44 4.15 2.24
CA MET A 138 -3.10 3.08 1.49
C MET A 138 -4.62 3.25 1.46
N ILE A 139 -5.24 3.54 2.60
CA ILE A 139 -6.68 3.83 2.70
C ILE A 139 -7.03 5.02 1.80
N GLN A 140 -6.25 6.10 1.86
CA GLN A 140 -6.47 7.29 1.03
C GLN A 140 -6.30 6.97 -0.46
N SER A 141 -5.30 6.16 -0.83
CA SER A 141 -5.09 5.73 -2.21
C SER A 141 -6.27 4.90 -2.73
N ALA A 142 -6.76 3.95 -1.94
CA ALA A 142 -7.94 3.15 -2.27
C ALA A 142 -9.19 4.03 -2.39
N GLN A 143 -9.43 4.94 -1.44
CA GLN A 143 -10.54 5.89 -1.50
C GLN A 143 -10.49 6.75 -2.77
N LYS A 144 -9.30 7.19 -3.19
CA LYS A 144 -9.10 7.93 -4.45
C LYS A 144 -9.36 7.07 -5.68
N GLU A 145 -8.95 5.80 -5.67
CA GLU A 145 -9.20 4.87 -6.77
C GLU A 145 -10.71 4.65 -6.99
N TYR A 146 -11.47 4.45 -5.91
CA TYR A 146 -12.92 4.23 -5.99
C TYR A 146 -13.77 5.50 -6.17
N ALA A 147 -13.24 6.68 -5.88
CA ALA A 147 -13.95 7.96 -6.06
C ALA A 147 -14.16 8.34 -7.55
N GLY A 148 -13.42 7.70 -8.47
CA GLY A 148 -13.51 7.97 -9.90
C GLY A 148 -12.83 9.27 -10.35
N ASP A 149 -13.26 9.79 -11.49
CA ASP A 149 -12.77 11.06 -12.04
C ASP A 149 -13.75 12.21 -11.74
N PRO A 150 -13.24 13.42 -11.48
CA PRO A 150 -14.08 14.59 -11.36
C PRO A 150 -14.85 14.82 -12.67
N PRO A 151 -16.14 15.21 -12.60
CA PRO A 151 -16.90 15.55 -13.78
C PRO A 151 -16.26 16.73 -14.53
N GLN A 152 -16.44 16.81 -15.84
CA GLN A 152 -15.98 17.97 -16.60
C GLN A 152 -16.90 19.18 -16.34
N PRO A 153 -16.36 20.42 -16.31
CA PRO A 153 -17.19 21.62 -16.32
C PRO A 153 -18.16 21.60 -17.51
N VAL A 154 -19.43 21.90 -17.27
CA VAL A 154 -20.48 21.87 -18.29
C VAL A 154 -20.67 23.26 -18.90
N LYS A 155 -21.26 23.38 -20.09
CA LYS A 155 -21.59 24.71 -20.64
C LYS A 155 -22.73 25.32 -19.81
N ALA A 156 -22.59 26.58 -19.41
CA ALA A 156 -23.65 27.26 -18.69
C ALA A 156 -24.89 27.41 -19.60
N LYS A 157 -26.09 27.20 -19.03
CA LYS A 157 -27.35 27.26 -19.77
C LYS A 157 -27.62 28.65 -20.35
N ASP A 158 -27.27 29.70 -19.60
CA ASP A 158 -27.59 31.09 -19.95
C ASP A 158 -26.47 31.78 -20.73
N HIS A 159 -25.26 31.20 -20.73
CA HIS A 159 -24.06 31.80 -21.31
C HIS A 159 -23.19 30.75 -22.02
N PRO A 160 -23.38 30.51 -23.33
CA PRO A 160 -22.75 29.38 -24.05
C PRO A 160 -21.22 29.45 -24.15
N TYR A 161 -20.63 30.62 -23.90
CA TYR A 161 -19.18 30.83 -23.86
C TYR A 161 -18.57 30.63 -22.46
N THR A 162 -19.40 30.41 -21.44
CA THR A 162 -18.95 30.19 -20.06
C THR A 162 -19.15 28.74 -19.66
N LEU A 163 -18.23 28.25 -18.81
CA LEU A 163 -18.32 26.93 -18.21
C LEU A 163 -18.87 27.06 -16.80
N ASP A 164 -19.84 26.22 -16.48
CA ASP A 164 -20.36 25.97 -15.15
C ASP A 164 -19.48 24.92 -14.46
N TRP A 165 -18.93 25.32 -13.31
CA TRP A 165 -18.00 24.54 -12.49
C TRP A 165 -18.67 23.90 -11.28
N SER A 166 -19.97 24.14 -11.06
CA SER A 166 -20.72 23.60 -9.92
C SER A 166 -20.61 22.07 -9.79
N PRO A 167 -20.67 21.28 -10.88
CA PRO A 167 -20.48 19.83 -10.78
C PRO A 167 -19.10 19.42 -10.25
N VAL A 168 -18.05 20.17 -10.60
CA VAL A 168 -16.68 19.93 -10.12
C VAL A 168 -16.58 20.26 -8.64
N PHE A 169 -17.21 21.36 -8.22
CA PHE A 169 -17.21 21.80 -6.83
C PHE A 169 -17.94 20.82 -5.91
N GLU A 170 -19.13 20.36 -6.28
CA GLU A 170 -19.87 19.37 -5.50
C GLU A 170 -19.13 18.05 -5.38
N TRP A 171 -18.49 17.60 -6.47
CA TRP A 171 -17.61 16.44 -6.42
C TRP A 171 -16.41 16.67 -5.49
N HIS A 172 -15.76 17.84 -5.54
CA HIS A 172 -14.63 18.16 -4.67
C HIS A 172 -15.01 18.14 -3.18
N LYS A 173 -16.19 18.66 -2.82
CA LYS A 173 -16.72 18.60 -1.45
C LYS A 173 -16.94 17.17 -0.95
N GLN A 174 -17.40 16.28 -1.83
CA GLN A 174 -17.60 14.86 -1.51
C GLN A 174 -16.27 14.10 -1.43
N HIS A 175 -15.21 14.64 -2.02
CA HIS A 175 -13.89 13.99 -2.11
C HIS A 175 -12.75 14.94 -1.70
N PRO A 176 -12.68 15.37 -0.42
CA PRO A 176 -11.70 16.36 0.07
C PRO A 176 -10.25 15.86 0.05
N LEU A 177 -10.06 14.55 -0.17
CA LEU A 177 -8.74 13.91 -0.26
C LEU A 177 -7.98 14.29 -1.53
N PHE A 178 -8.66 14.80 -2.55
CA PHE A 178 -8.03 15.21 -3.81
C PHE A 178 -7.51 16.64 -3.70
N SER A 179 -6.21 16.80 -3.94
CA SER A 179 -5.59 18.11 -4.11
C SER A 179 -6.06 18.80 -5.39
N HIS A 180 -5.98 20.13 -5.41
CA HIS A 180 -6.28 20.91 -6.61
C HIS A 180 -5.40 20.52 -7.80
N GLU A 181 -4.15 20.11 -7.57
CA GLU A 181 -3.23 19.60 -8.57
C GLU A 181 -3.74 18.30 -9.21
N GLU A 182 -4.22 17.36 -8.40
CA GLU A 182 -4.78 16.09 -8.87
C GLU A 182 -6.06 16.31 -9.68
N ILE A 183 -6.96 17.17 -9.20
CA ILE A 183 -8.19 17.55 -9.91
C ILE A 183 -7.84 18.19 -11.26
N ALA A 184 -6.90 19.15 -11.27
CA ALA A 184 -6.45 19.82 -12.48
C ALA A 184 -5.84 18.85 -13.50
N LYS A 185 -5.03 17.89 -13.04
CA LYS A 185 -4.46 16.84 -13.87
C LYS A 185 -5.54 15.96 -14.49
N LYS A 186 -6.53 15.52 -13.70
CA LYS A 186 -7.66 14.68 -14.18
C LYS A 186 -8.57 15.42 -15.16
N LEU A 187 -8.77 16.73 -14.96
CA LEU A 187 -9.55 17.57 -15.87
C LEU A 187 -8.77 18.06 -17.11
N HIS A 188 -7.46 17.81 -17.17
CA HIS A 188 -6.55 18.39 -18.18
C HIS A 188 -6.64 19.92 -18.25
N ARG A 189 -6.68 20.58 -17.08
CA ARG A 189 -6.75 22.05 -16.96
C ARG A 189 -5.55 22.58 -16.15
N PRO A 190 -5.17 23.85 -16.32
CA PRO A 190 -4.20 24.50 -15.43
C PRO A 190 -4.69 24.57 -13.98
N VAL A 191 -3.83 24.21 -13.03
CA VAL A 191 -4.16 24.23 -11.58
C VAL A 191 -4.65 25.59 -11.09
N ARG A 192 -4.11 26.69 -11.65
CA ARG A 192 -4.53 28.07 -11.32
C ARG A 192 -6.01 28.29 -11.61
N ILE A 193 -6.53 27.74 -12.71
CA ILE A 193 -7.94 27.89 -13.09
C ILE A 193 -8.83 27.11 -12.11
N VAL A 194 -8.44 25.88 -11.78
CA VAL A 194 -9.19 25.04 -10.82
C VAL A 194 -9.24 25.71 -9.45
N ARG A 195 -8.10 26.15 -8.92
CA ARG A 195 -8.02 26.88 -7.64
C ARG A 195 -8.91 28.12 -7.63
N GLN A 196 -8.80 28.97 -8.65
CA GLN A 196 -9.60 30.19 -8.74
C GLN A 196 -11.10 29.89 -8.82
N LYS A 197 -11.50 28.85 -9.55
CA LYS A 197 -12.91 28.50 -9.74
C LYS A 197 -13.51 27.89 -8.49
N LEU A 198 -12.82 26.97 -7.82
CA LEU A 198 -13.32 26.34 -6.60
C LEU A 198 -13.37 27.33 -5.43
N ALA A 199 -12.34 28.18 -5.26
CA ALA A 199 -12.35 29.22 -4.22
C ALA A 199 -13.54 30.18 -4.34
N GLY A 200 -13.95 30.51 -5.57
CA GLY A 200 -15.14 31.36 -5.79
C GLY A 200 -16.45 30.77 -5.27
N PHE A 201 -16.56 29.44 -5.16
CA PHE A 201 -17.74 28.79 -4.55
C PHE A 201 -17.63 28.66 -3.03
N GLU A 202 -16.42 28.70 -2.46
CA GLU A 202 -16.20 28.66 -1.00
C GLU A 202 -16.47 30.02 -0.35
N GLU A 203 -16.27 31.12 -1.09
CA GLU A 203 -16.56 32.49 -0.61
C GLU A 203 -18.05 32.88 -0.72
N ASP A 204 -18.81 32.20 -1.59
CA ASP A 204 -20.23 32.50 -1.88
C ASP A 204 -21.23 31.65 -1.04
N GLY A 205 -20.75 30.74 -0.18
CA GLY A 205 -21.57 29.81 0.63
C GLY A 205 -21.45 30.06 2.13
#